data_AF-X5QBQ8-F1
#
_entry.id   AF-X5QBQ8-F1
#
_cell.length_a   1.000
_cell.length_b   1.000
_cell.length_c   1.000
_cell.angle_alpha   90.00
_cell.angle_beta   90.00
_cell.angle_gamma   90.00
#
_symmetry.space_group_name_H-M   'P 1'
#
loop_
_entity.id
_entity.type
_entity.pdbx_description
1 polymer ?
#
loop_
_entity_poly.entity_id
_entity_poly.type
_entity_poly.pdbx_seq_one_letter_code
_entity_poly.pdbx_strand_id
1 'polypeptide(L)'
;MFRSGLTYRRGAGNIFYFRPGHETYPTYHDANVHKVLRNAVRWAHNPQGSNPAILDAPNVPVEKALEPIVERGGKLHSAGEAGFR
;
A
#
# COMPACT_ATOMS: atom_id res chain seq x y z
N MET A 1 0.30 20.18 -12.07
CA MET A 1 0.74 19.60 -13.36
C MET A 1 2.05 18.84 -13.16
N PHE A 2 2.08 17.51 -13.34
CA PHE A 2 3.31 16.73 -13.34
C PHE A 2 3.79 16.57 -14.78
N ARG A 3 4.93 17.21 -15.12
CA ARG A 3 5.36 17.34 -16.52
C ARG A 3 6.33 16.24 -16.96
N SER A 4 6.97 15.55 -16.02
CA SER A 4 8.13 14.67 -16.28
C SER A 4 7.97 13.24 -15.74
N GLY A 5 6.98 13.01 -14.87
CA GLY A 5 6.73 11.74 -14.19
C GLY A 5 6.50 11.95 -12.68
N LEU A 6 5.88 10.98 -12.02
CA LEU A 6 5.61 11.01 -10.57
C LEU A 6 5.64 9.59 -10.01
N THR A 7 6.34 9.39 -8.90
CA THR A 7 6.27 8.19 -8.07
C THR A 7 5.42 8.46 -6.83
N TYR A 8 4.52 7.56 -6.49
CA TYR A 8 3.79 7.61 -5.22
C TYR A 8 3.47 6.19 -4.74
N ARG A 9 3.08 6.10 -3.47
CA ARG A 9 2.79 4.82 -2.80
C ARG A 9 1.37 4.83 -2.25
N ARG A 10 0.65 3.73 -2.47
CA ARG A 10 -0.68 3.50 -1.89
C ARG A 10 -0.71 2.13 -1.23
N GLY A 11 -0.79 2.12 0.10
CA GLY A 11 -0.63 0.90 0.89
C GLY A 11 0.70 0.21 0.55
N ALA A 12 0.63 -1.06 0.15
CA ALA A 12 1.79 -1.82 -0.28
C ALA A 12 2.16 -1.64 -1.77
N GLY A 13 1.40 -0.86 -2.54
CA GLY A 13 1.61 -0.68 -3.99
C GLY A 13 2.49 0.52 -4.33
N ASN A 14 3.45 0.33 -5.24
CA ASN A 14 4.23 1.39 -5.86
C ASN A 14 3.55 1.82 -7.17
N ILE A 15 3.37 3.13 -7.36
CA ILE A 15 2.69 3.67 -8.53
C ILE A 15 3.60 4.67 -9.24
N PHE A 16 3.76 4.48 -10.55
CA PHE A 16 4.56 5.33 -11.42
C PHE A 16 3.68 5.94 -12.51
N TYR A 17 3.64 7.27 -12.57
CA TYR A 17 3.01 8.04 -13.62
C TYR A 17 4.07 8.54 -14.60
N PHE A 18 3.80 8.40 -15.90
CA PHE A 18 4.68 8.84 -16.98
C PHE A 18 3.86 9.46 -18.11
N ARG A 19 4.31 10.58 -18.67
CA ARG A 19 3.53 11.45 -19.57
C ARG A 19 4.13 11.67 -20.98
N PRO A 20 4.64 10.63 -21.64
CA PRO A 20 4.55 10.46 -23.10
C PRO A 20 3.48 9.42 -23.48
N GLY A 21 2.80 9.61 -24.61
CA GLY A 21 1.79 8.65 -25.08
C GLY A 21 0.61 9.22 -25.87
N HIS A 22 0.70 10.44 -26.42
CA HIS A 22 -0.35 10.91 -27.33
C HIS A 22 -0.32 10.09 -28.61
N GLU A 23 -1.47 9.54 -28.96
CA GLU A 23 -1.72 8.57 -30.02
C GLU A 23 -1.28 9.04 -31.42
N THR A 24 -1.29 10.35 -31.66
CA THR A 24 -0.87 10.96 -32.92
C THR A 24 0.64 10.90 -33.14
N TYR A 25 1.43 10.65 -32.08
CA TYR A 25 2.89 10.62 -32.14
C TYR A 25 3.41 9.22 -31.79
N PRO A 26 4.43 8.71 -32.50
CA PRO A 26 5.04 7.40 -32.24
C PRO A 26 5.94 7.43 -30.99
N THR A 27 5.49 8.04 -29.89
CA THR A 27 6.24 8.20 -28.64
C THR A 27 6.63 6.87 -28.01
N TYR A 28 5.83 5.82 -28.20
CA TYR A 28 6.19 4.47 -27.75
C TYR A 28 7.23 3.76 -28.62
N HIS A 29 7.62 4.30 -29.78
CA HIS A 29 8.72 3.75 -30.57
C HIS A 29 10.10 4.28 -30.13
N ASP A 30 10.14 5.30 -29.25
CA ASP A 30 11.39 5.83 -28.70
C ASP A 30 12.02 4.83 -27.72
N ALA A 31 13.28 4.48 -27.95
CA ALA A 31 14.06 3.58 -27.09
C ALA A 31 14.17 4.08 -25.64
N ASN A 32 14.19 5.39 -25.42
CA ASN A 32 14.21 5.99 -24.09
C ASN A 32 12.89 5.75 -23.35
N VAL A 33 11.75 5.86 -24.04
CA VAL A 33 10.43 5.57 -23.46
C VAL A 33 10.36 4.10 -23.04
N HIS A 34 10.82 3.17 -23.89
CA HIS A 34 10.94 1.76 -23.53
C HIS A 34 11.83 1.52 -22.29
N LYS A 35 12.97 2.21 -22.21
CA LYS A 35 13.90 2.10 -21.07
C LYS A 35 13.25 2.57 -19.77
N VAL A 36 12.54 3.71 -19.80
CA VAL A 36 11.83 4.24 -18.63
C VAL A 36 10.74 3.27 -18.17
N LEU A 37 9.92 2.76 -19.09
CA LEU A 37 8.85 1.80 -18.75
C LEU A 37 9.41 0.50 -18.14
N ARG A 38 10.50 -0.03 -18.71
CA ARG A 38 11.15 -1.24 -18.15
C ARG A 38 11.66 -1.01 -16.72
N ASN A 39 12.27 0.14 -16.47
CA ASN A 39 12.76 0.49 -15.15
C ASN A 39 11.60 0.73 -14.17
N ALA A 40 10.53 1.36 -14.63
CA ALA A 40 9.33 1.60 -13.85
C ALA A 40 8.66 0.31 -13.42
N VAL A 41 8.53 -0.68 -14.31
CA VAL A 41 7.96 -2.00 -13.97
C VAL A 41 8.81 -2.69 -12.89
N ARG A 42 10.14 -2.68 -13.06
CA ARG A 42 11.07 -3.26 -12.07
C ARG A 42 10.98 -2.55 -10.72
N TRP A 43 10.84 -1.23 -10.70
CA TRP A 43 10.68 -0.44 -9.48
C TRP A 43 9.30 -0.63 -8.83
N ALA A 44 8.25 -0.77 -9.64
CA ALA A 44 6.88 -0.94 -9.17
C ALA A 44 6.64 -2.32 -8.53
N HIS A 45 7.48 -3.31 -8.88
CA HIS A 45 7.45 -4.63 -8.27
C HIS A 45 7.75 -4.57 -6.77
N ASN A 46 6.79 -4.97 -5.95
CA ASN A 46 6.95 -5.13 -4.51
C ASN A 46 6.95 -6.61 -4.14
N PRO A 47 8.10 -7.22 -3.76
CA PRO A 47 8.19 -8.64 -3.42
C PRO A 47 7.43 -9.03 -2.14
N GLN A 48 7.14 -8.08 -1.25
CA GLN A 48 6.40 -8.36 -0.01
C GLN A 48 4.88 -8.47 -0.25
N GLY A 49 4.36 -8.00 -1.39
CA GLY A 49 2.93 -8.03 -1.70
C GLY A 49 2.08 -7.14 -0.76
N SER A 50 0.75 -7.28 -0.84
CA SER A 50 -0.16 -6.64 0.11
C SER A 50 -0.26 -7.44 1.40
N ASN A 51 -0.30 -6.77 2.55
CA ASN A 51 -0.63 -7.39 3.83
C ASN A 51 -2.09 -7.08 4.20
N PRO A 52 -3.07 -7.93 3.82
CA PRO A 52 -4.48 -7.69 4.08
C PRO A 52 -4.84 -7.75 5.57
N ALA A 53 -4.02 -8.41 6.41
CA ALA A 53 -4.27 -8.52 7.85
C ALA A 53 -4.30 -7.15 8.56
N ILE A 54 -3.66 -6.13 7.98
CA ILE A 54 -3.70 -4.75 8.48
C ILE A 54 -5.13 -4.19 8.50
N LEU A 55 -6.00 -4.66 7.61
CA LEU A 55 -7.38 -4.17 7.49
C LEU A 55 -8.36 -4.84 8.47
N ASP A 56 -7.99 -5.99 9.05
CA ASP A 56 -8.88 -6.74 9.96
C ASP A 56 -8.94 -6.10 11.37
N ALA A 57 -7.84 -5.47 11.78
CA ALA A 57 -7.67 -4.78 13.07
C ALA A 57 -8.39 -5.49 14.25
N PRO A 58 -8.11 -6.78 14.51
CA PRO A 58 -8.84 -7.53 15.52
C PRO A 58 -8.55 -6.98 16.91
N ASN A 59 -9.56 -7.01 17.79
CA ASN A 59 -9.36 -6.71 19.20
C ASN A 59 -8.46 -7.79 19.83
N VAL A 60 -7.26 -7.40 20.26
CA VAL A 60 -6.30 -8.30 20.93
C VAL A 60 -6.47 -8.13 22.45
N PRO A 61 -6.84 -9.19 23.18
CA PRO A 61 -6.98 -9.12 24.62
C PRO A 61 -5.61 -8.93 25.30
N VAL A 62 -5.63 -8.35 26.50
CA VAL A 62 -4.42 -7.94 27.25
C VAL A 62 -3.43 -9.09 27.45
N GLU A 63 -3.92 -10.31 27.65
CA GLU A 63 -3.10 -11.52 27.87
C GLU A 63 -2.35 -11.96 26.61
N LYS A 64 -2.80 -11.53 25.43
CA LYS A 64 -2.19 -11.83 24.12
C LYS A 64 -1.47 -10.63 23.50
N ALA A 65 -1.34 -9.53 24.24
CA ALA A 65 -0.62 -8.36 23.78
C ALA A 65 0.86 -8.71 23.56
N LEU A 66 1.48 -8.12 22.54
CA LEU A 66 2.91 -8.31 22.24
C LEU A 66 3.79 -7.80 23.40
N GLU A 67 3.36 -6.72 24.03
CA GLU A 67 3.99 -6.12 25.19
C GLU A 67 3.13 -6.34 26.44
N PRO A 68 3.74 -6.59 27.61
CA PRO A 68 2.99 -6.76 28.85
C PRO A 68 2.32 -5.44 29.23
N ILE A 69 0.98 -5.43 29.17
CA ILE A 69 0.17 -4.29 29.60
C ILE A 69 -0.70 -4.69 30.79
N VAL A 70 -0.94 -3.72 31.68
CA VAL A 70 -1.85 -3.89 32.82
C VAL A 70 -3.20 -3.29 32.44
N GLU A 71 -4.25 -4.09 32.54
CA GLU A 71 -5.62 -3.63 32.31
C GLU A 71 -6.02 -2.57 33.35
N ARG A 72 -6.59 -1.45 32.88
CA ARG A 72 -7.07 -0.35 33.74
C ARG A 72 -8.48 0.07 33.31
N GLY A 73 -9.37 0.26 34.28
CA GLY A 73 -10.77 0.68 34.06
C GLY A 73 -11.76 -0.48 34.02
N GLY A 74 -13.06 -0.15 33.96
CA GLY A 74 -14.14 -1.14 33.84
C GLY A 74 -14.40 -1.54 32.38
N LYS A 75 -14.77 -2.81 32.15
CA LYS A 75 -15.15 -3.32 30.82
C LYS A 75 -16.61 -2.98 30.53
N LEU A 76 -16.88 -2.46 29.33
CA LEU A 76 -18.25 -2.27 28.83
C LEU A 76 -18.80 -3.55 28.17
N HIS A 77 -17.92 -4.42 27.66
CA HIS A 77 -18.24 -5.63 26.90
C HIS A 77 -17.60 -6.88 27.50
N SER A 78 -18.23 -8.03 27.26
CA SER A 78 -17.66 -9.33 27.65
C SER A 78 -16.49 -9.72 26.75
N ALA A 79 -15.55 -10.51 27.26
CA ALA A 79 -14.39 -10.97 26.48
C ALA A 79 -14.86 -11.79 25.25
N GLY A 80 -14.47 -11.36 24.05
CA GLY A 80 -14.84 -12.03 22.79
C GLY A 80 -16.11 -11.52 22.11
N GLU A 81 -16.80 -10.54 22.69
CA GLU A 81 -17.91 -9.88 22.03
C GLU A 81 -17.38 -9.01 20.87
N ALA A 82 -18.02 -9.10 19.70
CA ALA A 82 -17.73 -8.19 18.60
C ALA A 82 -18.22 -6.80 19.03
N GLY A 83 -17.34 -6.01 19.63
CA GLY A 83 -17.59 -4.59 19.90
C GLY A 83 -18.01 -3.88 18.62
N PHE A 84 -18.65 -2.71 18.75
CA PHE A 84 -19.22 -1.96 17.62
C PHE A 84 -18.27 -1.89 16.41
N ARG A 85 -18.56 -2.69 15.38
CA ARG A 85 -17.97 -2.61 14.04
C ARG A 85 -18.85 -1.74 13.15
#